data_AF-A0A3A9VW00-F1
#
_entry.id   AF-A0A3A9VW00-F1
#
_cell.length_a   1.000
_cell.length_b   1.000
_cell.length_c   1.000
_cell.angle_alpha   90.00
_cell.angle_beta   90.00
_cell.angle_gamma   90.00
#
_symmetry.space_group_name_H-M   'P 1'
#
loop_
_entity.id
_entity.type
_entity.pdbx_description
1 polymer ?
#
loop_
_entity_poly.entity_id
_entity_poly.type
_entity_poly.pdbx_seq_one_letter_code
_entity_poly.pdbx_strand_id
1 'polypeptide(L)'
;MNKRIINTILLLSLLFVNTSCKNQETDQLKSSFDKKETNKDTTSNPNCFTKNDIVKLNNHYGEIEKILKQGGSFDLGNSIVFYTKKHSGLILRKLKESTCSARPIEFSGKCLENISFYIDYKEVFETDDGEHLSEETYEIILSKKNNKFFSKASL
;
A
#
# COMPACT_ATOMS: atom_id res chain seq x y z
N MET A 1 -36.12 -36.40 36.57
CA MET A 1 -35.29 -35.79 37.62
C MET A 1 -33.85 -36.25 37.41
N ASN A 2 -32.96 -35.32 37.05
CA ASN A 2 -31.56 -35.26 37.49
C ASN A 2 -30.99 -33.93 36.99
N LYS A 3 -31.00 -32.95 37.90
CA LYS A 3 -30.30 -31.67 37.79
C LYS A 3 -28.86 -31.88 38.26
N ARG A 4 -27.94 -31.16 37.60
CA ARG A 4 -26.60 -30.70 38.03
C ARG A 4 -25.45 -31.28 37.22
N ILE A 5 -24.48 -30.39 36.97
CA ILE A 5 -23.22 -30.56 36.23
C ILE A 5 -23.52 -30.42 34.72
N ILE A 6 -23.30 -29.27 34.08
CA ILE A 6 -21.99 -28.76 33.67
C ILE A 6 -22.07 -27.22 33.63
N ASN A 7 -21.51 -26.57 34.65
CA ASN A 7 -21.31 -25.12 34.67
C ASN A 7 -19.95 -24.86 35.34
N THR A 8 -18.86 -25.17 34.61
CA THR A 8 -17.49 -24.88 35.04
C THR A 8 -16.47 -25.07 33.91
N ILE A 9 -16.72 -24.50 32.72
CA ILE A 9 -15.69 -24.33 31.68
C ILE A 9 -15.79 -22.90 31.13
N LEU A 10 -15.79 -21.94 32.05
CA LEU A 10 -15.77 -20.52 31.75
C LEU A 10 -14.90 -19.78 32.78
N LEU A 11 -13.72 -20.32 33.08
CA LEU A 11 -12.73 -19.75 33.98
C LEU A 11 -11.47 -20.64 33.88
N LEU A 12 -10.56 -20.37 32.95
CA LEU A 12 -9.11 -20.64 33.02
C LEU A 12 -8.48 -20.46 31.63
N SER A 13 -8.45 -19.23 31.13
CA SER A 13 -7.55 -18.84 30.02
C SER A 13 -7.23 -17.34 30.06
N LEU A 14 -7.05 -16.83 31.28
CA LEU A 14 -6.16 -15.71 31.55
C LEU A 14 -4.82 -16.34 31.92
N LEU A 15 -3.76 -16.08 31.15
CA LEU A 15 -2.39 -15.78 31.60
C LEU A 15 -1.43 -15.83 30.39
N PHE A 16 -0.51 -14.85 30.34
CA PHE A 16 0.55 -14.60 29.35
C PHE A 16 0.03 -13.94 28.04
N VAL A 17 0.34 -12.69 27.70
CA VAL A 17 1.67 -12.04 27.67
C VAL A 17 1.50 -10.51 27.86
N ASN A 18 2.00 -9.97 28.97
CA ASN A 18 2.31 -8.54 29.12
C ASN A 18 3.79 -8.42 29.49
N THR A 19 4.67 -8.53 28.51
CA THR A 19 6.09 -8.17 28.68
C THR A 19 6.26 -6.72 28.29
N SER A 20 6.21 -5.89 29.32
CA SER A 20 6.60 -4.49 29.34
C SER A 20 8.08 -4.37 28.89
N CYS A 21 8.34 -3.69 27.77
CA CYS A 21 9.70 -3.36 27.37
C CYS A 21 10.14 -2.11 28.15
N LYS A 22 10.99 -2.32 29.15
CA LYS A 22 11.65 -1.28 29.93
C LYS A 22 12.63 -0.51 29.05
N ASN A 23 12.60 0.82 29.16
CA ASN A 23 13.67 1.71 28.71
C ASN A 23 15.00 1.29 29.31
N GLN A 24 16.04 1.25 28.48
CA GLN A 24 17.43 1.18 28.91
C GLN A 24 18.18 2.31 28.20
N GLU A 25 18.52 3.35 28.95
CA GLU A 25 19.58 4.27 28.61
C GLU A 25 20.91 3.53 28.68
N THR A 26 21.72 3.62 27.62
CA THR A 26 23.17 3.52 27.73
C THR A 26 23.82 4.50 26.75
N ASP A 27 24.68 5.33 27.32
CA ASP A 27 25.57 6.30 26.71
C ASP A 27 26.48 5.77 25.60
N GLN A 28 26.78 6.69 24.68
CA GLN A 28 28.05 6.89 23.97
C GLN A 28 28.69 5.72 23.21
N LEU A 29 28.69 5.86 21.88
CA LEU A 29 29.89 5.59 21.08
C LEU A 29 30.00 6.65 19.97
N LYS A 30 30.83 7.66 20.23
CA LYS A 30 31.48 8.45 19.20
C LYS A 30 32.30 7.50 18.33
N SER A 31 31.94 7.41 17.05
CA SER A 31 32.89 7.03 16.00
C SER A 31 32.80 8.07 14.91
N SER A 32 33.90 8.80 14.79
CA SER A 32 34.25 9.75 13.76
C SER A 32 34.14 9.14 12.36
N PHE A 33 33.23 9.67 11.55
CA PHE A 33 33.42 9.76 10.11
C PHE A 33 33.01 11.17 9.66
N ASP A 34 33.99 12.06 9.68
CA ASP A 34 34.01 13.22 8.80
C ASP A 34 34.07 12.71 7.36
N LYS A 35 32.89 12.62 6.75
CA LYS A 35 32.71 12.98 5.34
C LYS A 35 31.53 13.92 5.28
N LYS A 36 31.83 15.22 5.22
CA LYS A 36 31.00 16.16 4.48
C LYS A 36 30.93 15.66 3.03
N GLU A 37 30.09 14.68 2.78
CA GLU A 37 29.44 14.63 1.48
C GLU A 37 28.59 15.88 1.43
N THR A 38 29.03 16.80 0.58
CA THR A 38 28.20 17.90 0.12
C THR A 38 27.09 17.23 -0.68
N ASN A 39 26.06 16.76 0.02
CA ASN A 39 24.79 16.42 -0.57
C ASN A 39 24.33 17.71 -1.23
N LYS A 40 24.59 17.83 -2.54
CA LYS A 40 23.74 18.64 -3.39
C LYS A 40 22.36 18.07 -3.16
N ASP A 41 21.58 18.79 -2.36
CA ASP A 41 20.14 18.68 -2.24
C ASP A 41 19.58 18.28 -3.61
N THR A 42 19.26 17.00 -3.77
CA THR A 42 18.45 16.48 -4.88
C THR A 42 16.97 16.83 -4.65
N THR A 43 16.73 17.78 -3.75
CA THR A 43 15.50 18.19 -3.10
C THR A 43 14.70 19.21 -3.93
N SER A 44 14.98 19.36 -5.23
CA SER A 44 14.29 20.36 -6.05
C SER A 44 14.06 19.97 -7.51
N ASN A 45 13.86 18.69 -7.83
CA ASN A 45 13.10 18.38 -9.05
C ASN A 45 11.61 18.16 -8.67
N PRO A 46 10.72 19.14 -8.90
CA PRO A 46 9.30 19.02 -8.57
C PRO A 46 8.61 17.89 -9.35
N ASN A 47 9.22 17.40 -10.43
CA ASN A 47 8.69 16.29 -11.21
C ASN A 47 8.90 14.93 -10.55
N CYS A 48 9.81 14.81 -9.57
CA CYS A 48 10.13 13.53 -8.97
C CYS A 48 9.21 13.20 -7.80
N PHE A 49 8.81 11.93 -7.66
CA PHE A 49 8.12 11.44 -6.49
C PHE A 49 9.02 11.52 -5.25
N THR A 50 8.50 12.12 -4.21
CA THR A 50 9.12 12.17 -2.89
C THR A 50 8.60 11.01 -2.03
N LYS A 51 9.29 10.68 -0.94
CA LYS A 51 8.79 9.72 0.05
C LYS A 51 7.37 10.06 0.54
N ASN A 52 7.08 11.36 0.72
CA ASN A 52 5.75 11.81 1.12
C ASN A 52 4.68 11.56 0.05
N ASP A 53 5.04 11.71 -1.23
CA ASP A 53 4.13 11.38 -2.34
C ASP A 53 3.79 9.90 -2.35
N ILE A 54 4.77 9.02 -2.09
CA ILE A 54 4.56 7.57 -1.99
C ILE A 54 3.60 7.22 -0.83
N VAL A 55 3.78 7.84 0.34
CA VAL A 55 2.86 7.67 1.47
C VAL A 55 1.43 8.08 1.10
N LYS A 56 1.27 9.25 0.45
CA LYS A 56 -0.03 9.73 -0.01
C LYS A 56 -0.67 8.78 -1.02
N LEU A 57 0.10 8.22 -1.94
CA LEU A 57 -0.39 7.27 -2.93
C LEU A 57 -0.84 5.96 -2.30
N ASN A 58 -0.04 5.39 -1.39
CA ASN A 58 -0.43 4.17 -0.69
C ASN A 58 -1.73 4.37 0.12
N ASN A 59 -1.86 5.51 0.79
CA ASN A 59 -3.12 5.86 1.48
C ASN A 59 -4.28 6.01 0.49
N HIS A 60 -4.07 6.71 -0.63
CA HIS A 60 -5.07 6.91 -1.67
C HIS A 60 -5.59 5.57 -2.23
N TYR A 61 -4.70 4.62 -2.54
CA TYR A 61 -5.10 3.30 -3.03
C TYR A 61 -5.76 2.43 -1.97
N GLY A 62 -5.31 2.50 -0.71
CA GLY A 62 -6.00 1.85 0.41
C GLY A 62 -7.43 2.37 0.60
N GLU A 63 -7.65 3.69 0.47
CA GLU A 63 -8.98 4.30 0.51
C GLU A 63 -9.87 3.87 -0.65
N ILE A 64 -9.33 3.90 -1.89
CA ILE A 64 -10.04 3.43 -3.08
C ILE A 64 -10.51 1.99 -2.89
N GLU A 65 -9.59 1.09 -2.54
CA GLU A 65 -9.88 -0.34 -2.36
C GLU A 65 -10.95 -0.56 -1.29
N LYS A 66 -10.83 0.11 -0.13
CA LYS A 66 -11.81 0.03 0.94
C LYS A 66 -13.20 0.48 0.47
N ILE A 67 -13.30 1.64 -0.17
CA ILE A 67 -14.58 2.20 -0.62
C ILE A 67 -15.23 1.32 -1.67
N LEU A 68 -14.46 0.85 -2.66
CA LEU A 68 -14.99 0.03 -3.75
C LEU A 68 -15.46 -1.34 -3.26
N LYS A 69 -14.71 -2.00 -2.36
CA LYS A 69 -15.12 -3.29 -1.77
C LYS A 69 -16.36 -3.17 -0.88
N GLN A 70 -16.63 -1.98 -0.34
CA GLN A 70 -17.86 -1.67 0.39
C GLN A 70 -19.04 -1.33 -0.53
N GLY A 71 -18.87 -1.40 -1.85
CA GLY A 71 -19.90 -1.09 -2.84
C GLY A 71 -20.03 0.40 -3.16
N GLY A 72 -19.16 1.25 -2.63
CA GLY A 72 -19.13 2.68 -2.92
C GLY A 72 -18.56 3.01 -4.30
N SER A 73 -18.73 4.27 -4.69
CA SER A 73 -18.06 4.87 -5.84
C SER A 73 -16.89 5.73 -5.39
N PHE A 74 -15.83 5.82 -6.20
CA PHE A 74 -14.67 6.66 -5.92
C PHE A 74 -14.32 7.55 -7.11
N ASP A 75 -13.96 8.81 -6.84
CA ASP A 75 -13.46 9.75 -7.85
C ASP A 75 -11.94 9.89 -7.76
N LEU A 76 -11.26 9.57 -8.85
CA LEU A 76 -9.80 9.64 -8.97
C LEU A 76 -9.28 11.05 -9.29
N GLY A 77 -10.15 12.05 -9.48
CA GLY A 77 -9.78 13.40 -9.92
C GLY A 77 -8.83 14.16 -8.98
N ASN A 78 -8.92 13.89 -7.67
CA ASN A 78 -8.14 14.55 -6.62
C ASN A 78 -6.78 13.89 -6.32
N SER A 79 -6.30 13.01 -7.21
CA SER A 79 -5.02 12.33 -7.03
C SER A 79 -3.81 13.20 -7.39
N ILE A 80 -2.66 12.84 -6.80
CA ILE A 80 -1.35 13.44 -7.11
C ILE A 80 -0.71 12.86 -8.39
N VAL A 81 -1.40 11.94 -9.07
CA VAL A 81 -0.96 11.37 -10.35
C VAL A 81 -2.00 11.61 -11.43
N PHE A 82 -1.56 11.54 -12.69
CA PHE A 82 -2.46 11.55 -13.83
C PHE A 82 -3.02 10.15 -14.09
N TYR A 83 -4.34 10.06 -14.27
CA TYR A 83 -4.98 8.85 -14.77
C TYR A 83 -5.47 9.04 -16.20
N THR A 84 -5.09 8.12 -17.08
CA THR A 84 -5.79 7.96 -18.37
C THR A 84 -7.14 7.30 -18.12
N LYS A 85 -8.11 7.47 -19.03
CA LYS A 85 -9.41 6.77 -18.97
C LYS A 85 -9.25 5.25 -18.85
N LYS A 86 -8.24 4.69 -19.53
CA LYS A 86 -7.90 3.26 -19.45
C LYS A 86 -7.42 2.89 -18.05
N HIS A 87 -6.50 3.65 -17.46
CA HIS A 87 -5.99 3.39 -16.10
C HIS A 87 -7.10 3.53 -15.06
N SER A 88 -7.89 4.61 -15.11
CA SER A 88 -9.02 4.80 -14.21
C SER A 88 -10.00 3.62 -14.28
N GLY A 89 -10.39 3.21 -15.48
CA GLY A 89 -11.30 2.08 -15.66
C GLY A 89 -10.74 0.77 -15.13
N LEU A 90 -9.45 0.51 -15.33
CA LEU A 90 -8.80 -0.70 -14.81
C LEU A 90 -8.74 -0.69 -13.27
N ILE A 91 -8.29 0.41 -12.66
CA ILE A 91 -8.17 0.56 -11.21
C ILE A 91 -9.53 0.37 -10.54
N LEU A 92 -10.53 1.12 -10.97
CA LEU A 92 -11.86 1.10 -10.35
C LEU A 92 -12.56 -0.26 -10.54
N ARG A 93 -12.33 -0.93 -11.68
CA ARG A 93 -12.88 -2.27 -11.91
C ARG A 93 -12.17 -3.31 -11.05
N LYS A 94 -10.83 -3.33 -11.05
CA LYS A 94 -10.05 -4.38 -10.41
C LYS A 94 -10.04 -4.26 -8.89
N LEU A 95 -9.83 -3.07 -8.32
CA LEU A 95 -9.85 -2.90 -6.86
C LEU A 95 -11.25 -3.11 -6.23
N LYS A 96 -12.30 -3.20 -7.04
CA LYS A 96 -13.65 -3.61 -6.58
C LYS A 96 -13.76 -5.13 -6.38
N GLU A 97 -12.96 -5.93 -7.08
CA GLU A 97 -12.95 -7.39 -6.97
C GLU A 97 -12.33 -7.80 -5.62
N SER A 98 -12.97 -8.73 -4.88
CA SER A 98 -12.47 -9.18 -3.56
C SER A 98 -11.14 -9.92 -3.65
N THR A 99 -10.89 -10.56 -4.79
CA THR A 99 -9.65 -11.29 -5.14
C THR A 99 -8.51 -10.37 -5.56
N CYS A 100 -8.76 -9.08 -5.75
CA CYS A 100 -7.75 -8.10 -6.12
C CYS A 100 -7.30 -7.27 -4.91
N SER A 101 -6.04 -6.88 -4.88
CA SER A 101 -5.50 -5.94 -3.89
C SER A 101 -4.43 -5.02 -4.47
N ALA A 102 -4.38 -3.78 -3.97
CA ALA A 102 -3.33 -2.83 -4.32
C ALA A 102 -2.01 -3.22 -3.63
N ARG A 103 -0.93 -3.41 -4.40
CA ARG A 103 0.40 -3.62 -3.84
C ARG A 103 0.96 -2.29 -3.32
N PRO A 104 1.54 -2.24 -2.10
CA PRO A 104 2.23 -1.06 -1.61
C PRO A 104 3.34 -0.62 -2.57
N ILE A 105 3.36 0.67 -2.89
CA ILE A 105 4.44 1.30 -3.66
C ILE A 105 5.59 1.59 -2.72
N GLU A 106 6.79 1.13 -3.05
CA GLU A 106 8.00 1.37 -2.27
C GLU A 106 8.76 2.60 -2.77
N PHE A 107 9.35 3.36 -1.83
CA PHE A 107 10.18 4.50 -2.19
C PHE A 107 11.58 4.03 -2.59
N SER A 108 11.93 4.24 -3.87
CA SER A 108 13.19 3.76 -4.44
C SER A 108 14.44 4.57 -4.04
N GLY A 109 14.27 5.74 -3.41
CA GLY A 109 15.36 6.69 -3.16
C GLY A 109 15.87 7.43 -4.40
N LYS A 110 15.36 7.10 -5.60
CA LYS A 110 15.75 7.71 -6.88
C LYS A 110 14.73 8.79 -7.29
N CYS A 111 15.19 9.76 -8.08
CA CYS A 111 14.34 10.77 -8.70
C CYS A 111 13.52 10.11 -9.82
N LEU A 112 12.29 9.69 -9.53
CA LEU A 112 11.39 9.06 -10.49
C LEU A 112 10.25 10.01 -10.86
N GLU A 113 10.06 10.26 -12.16
CA GLU A 113 8.90 11.02 -12.65
C GLU A 113 7.67 10.13 -12.88
N ASN A 114 7.90 8.83 -13.03
CA ASN A 114 6.89 7.78 -13.16
C ASN A 114 7.13 6.68 -12.13
N ILE A 115 6.06 6.06 -11.66
CA ILE A 115 6.09 4.91 -10.76
C ILE A 115 5.18 3.80 -11.28
N SER A 116 5.54 2.55 -11.00
CA SER A 116 4.67 1.42 -11.23
C SER A 116 3.75 1.21 -10.03
N PHE A 117 2.46 1.11 -10.31
CA PHE A 117 1.44 0.66 -9.37
C PHE A 117 0.96 -0.72 -9.81
N TYR A 118 0.95 -1.67 -8.88
CA TYR A 118 0.57 -3.05 -9.14
C TYR A 118 -0.75 -3.38 -8.44
N ILE A 119 -1.64 -4.08 -9.15
CA ILE A 119 -2.81 -4.72 -8.58
C ILE A 119 -2.61 -6.22 -8.71
N ASP A 120 -2.62 -6.92 -7.59
CA ASP A 120 -2.46 -8.37 -7.54
C ASP A 120 -3.82 -9.03 -7.46
N TYR A 121 -4.07 -9.98 -8.38
CA TYR A 121 -5.21 -10.89 -8.36
C TYR A 121 -4.77 -12.22 -7.76
N LYS A 122 -5.58 -12.74 -6.83
CA LYS A 122 -5.40 -14.05 -6.25
C LYS A 122 -6.76 -14.69 -5.99
N GLU A 123 -6.99 -15.85 -6.57
CA GLU A 123 -8.21 -16.66 -6.35
C GLU A 123 -7.83 -18.10 -6.07
N VAL A 124 -8.44 -18.66 -5.03
CA VAL A 124 -8.41 -20.11 -4.76
C VAL A 124 -9.78 -20.66 -5.15
N PHE A 125 -9.80 -21.70 -5.97
CA PHE A 125 -11.02 -22.34 -6.45
C PHE A 125 -10.91 -23.86 -6.37
N GLU A 126 -12.05 -24.52 -6.17
CA GLU A 126 -12.13 -25.98 -6.06
C GLU A 126 -12.50 -26.62 -7.39
N THR A 127 -11.85 -27.74 -7.71
CA THR A 127 -12.16 -28.63 -8.85
C THR A 127 -12.20 -30.08 -8.36
N ASP A 128 -12.54 -31.02 -9.25
CA ASP A 128 -12.64 -32.45 -8.93
C ASP A 128 -11.32 -33.08 -8.42
N ASP A 129 -10.18 -32.46 -8.73
CA ASP A 129 -8.83 -32.89 -8.32
C ASP A 129 -8.24 -32.09 -7.15
N GLY A 130 -8.96 -31.10 -6.61
CA GLY A 130 -8.57 -30.38 -5.38
C GLY A 130 -8.69 -28.86 -5.47
N GLU A 131 -7.98 -28.18 -4.57
CA GLU A 131 -7.87 -26.71 -4.56
C GLU A 131 -6.79 -26.25 -5.54
N HIS A 132 -7.11 -25.25 -6.38
CA HIS A 132 -6.19 -24.62 -7.32
C HIS A 132 -6.06 -23.14 -7.05
N LEU A 133 -4.92 -22.58 -7.47
CA LEU A 133 -4.57 -21.18 -7.30
C LEU A 133 -4.42 -20.49 -8.65
N SER A 134 -5.14 -19.39 -8.85
CA SER A 134 -4.94 -18.46 -9.96
C SER A 134 -4.33 -17.15 -9.47
N GLU A 135 -3.25 -16.71 -10.11
CA GLU A 135 -2.54 -15.46 -9.80
C GLU A 135 -2.29 -14.65 -11.08
N GLU A 136 -2.53 -13.34 -11.00
CA GLU A 136 -2.23 -12.39 -12.08
C GLU A 136 -1.79 -11.05 -11.45
N THR A 137 -0.87 -10.33 -12.10
CA THR A 137 -0.48 -8.98 -11.67
C THR A 137 -0.71 -7.98 -12.80
N TYR A 138 -1.44 -6.91 -12.50
CA TYR A 138 -1.65 -5.78 -13.42
C TYR A 138 -0.72 -4.64 -13.07
N GLU A 139 0.15 -4.26 -14.01
CA GLU A 139 1.03 -3.09 -13.86
C GLU A 139 0.41 -1.84 -14.50
N ILE A 140 0.45 -0.73 -13.76
CA ILE A 140 -0.03 0.57 -14.21
C ILE A 140 1.09 1.60 -13.97
N ILE A 141 1.58 2.20 -15.06
CA ILE A 141 2.55 3.29 -14.96
C ILE A 141 1.83 4.61 -14.69
N LEU A 142 2.19 5.25 -13.58
CA LEU A 142 1.61 6.49 -13.11
C LEU A 142 2.63 7.62 -13.22
N SER A 143 2.21 8.73 -13.81
CA SER A 143 3.01 9.94 -13.91
C SER A 143 2.63 10.93 -12.82
N LYS A 144 3.62 11.54 -12.16
CA LYS A 144 3.37 12.56 -11.15
C LYS A 144 2.61 13.73 -11.76
N LYS A 145 1.56 14.18 -11.08
CA LYS A 145 0.86 15.41 -11.41
C LYS A 145 1.72 16.58 -10.96
N ASN A 146 2.50 17.13 -11.88
CA ASN A 146 3.12 18.43 -11.72
C ASN A 146 2.12 19.52 -12.14
N ASN A 147 2.16 20.70 -11.52
CA ASN A 147 1.36 21.87 -11.95
C ASN A 147 1.74 22.38 -13.36
N LYS A 148 2.59 21.66 -14.11
CA LYS A 148 2.79 21.83 -15.53
C LYS A 148 1.82 20.92 -16.26
N PHE A 149 0.81 21.51 -16.88
CA PHE A 149 0.04 20.83 -17.91
C PHE A 149 1.02 20.30 -18.95
N PHE A 150 1.20 18.98 -19.03
CA PHE A 150 1.67 18.40 -20.28
C PHE A 150 0.53 18.63 -21.27
N SER A 151 0.63 19.71 -22.05
CA SER A 151 -0.21 19.88 -23.22
C SER A 151 0.03 18.65 -24.09
N LYS A 152 -0.97 17.80 -24.17
CA LYS A 152 -1.00 16.72 -25.14
C LYS A 152 -0.88 17.35 -26.53
N ALA A 153 0.26 17.17 -27.19
CA ALA A 153 0.38 17.13 -28.64
C ALA A 153 1.80 16.72 -29.03
N SER A 154 1.98 15.46 -29.42
CA SER A 154 2.70 15.17 -30.65
C SER A 154 2.13 13.87 -31.22
N LEU A 155 1.64 14.00 -32.46
CA LEU A 155 1.09 12.97 -33.34
C LEU A 155 2.05 11.78 -33.53
#